data_AF-A0A498F490-F1
#
_entry.id   AF-A0A498F490-F1
#
_cell.length_a   1.000
_cell.length_b   1.000
_cell.length_c   1.000
_cell.angle_alpha   90.00
_cell.angle_beta   90.00
_cell.angle_gamma   90.00
#
_symmetry.space_group_name_H-M   'P 1'
#
loop_
_entity.id
_entity.type
_entity.pdbx_description
1 polymer ?
#
loop_
_entity_poly.entity_id
_entity_poly.type
_entity_poly.pdbx_seq_one_letter_code
_entity_poly.pdbx_strand_id
1 'polypeptide(L)' 'MDAPLWTETHAPGLDDLPQPEVRDRLRRAVDEPMNLVVQG' A
#
# COMPACT_ATOMS: atom_id res chain seq x y z
N MET A 1 15.24 -21.64 -7.21
CA MET A 1 13.88 -21.46 -6.65
C MET A 1 13.39 -20.21 -7.33
N ASP A 2 12.72 -20.37 -8.47
CA ASP A 2 12.45 -19.29 -9.43
C ASP A 2 10.95 -19.20 -9.75
N ALA A 3 10.12 -19.57 -8.79
CA ALA A 3 8.67 -19.38 -8.90
C ALA A 3 8.32 -18.04 -8.22
N PRO A 4 7.53 -17.17 -8.88
CA PRO A 4 7.08 -15.93 -8.29
C PRO A 4 6.26 -16.19 -7.02
N LEU A 5 6.38 -15.30 -6.05
CA LEU A 5 5.59 -15.38 -4.83
C LEU A 5 4.13 -15.09 -5.16
N TRP A 6 3.20 -15.77 -4.49
CA TRP A 6 1.77 -15.48 -4.65
C TRP A 6 1.46 -14.00 -4.32
N THR A 7 2.22 -13.39 -3.40
CA THR A 7 2.12 -11.98 -3.05
C THR A 7 2.61 -11.03 -4.14
N GLU A 8 3.50 -11.47 -5.03
CA GLU A 8 3.90 -10.67 -6.19
C GLU A 8 2.76 -10.58 -7.20
N THR A 9 1.96 -11.64 -7.33
CA THR A 9 0.82 -11.68 -8.24
C THR A 9 -0.42 -10.98 -7.66
N HIS A 10 -0.60 -11.05 -6.35
CA HIS A 10 -1.82 -10.57 -5.66
C HIS A 10 -1.55 -9.43 -4.67
N ALA A 11 -0.47 -8.67 -4.84
CA ALA A 11 -0.25 -7.47 -4.04
C ALA A 11 -1.39 -6.47 -4.29
N PRO A 12 -2.16 -6.08 -3.26
CA PRO A 12 -3.22 -5.09 -3.43
C PRO A 12 -2.62 -3.72 -3.73
N GLY A 13 -3.26 -3.00 -4.63
CA GLY A 13 -3.00 -1.58 -4.85
C GLY A 13 -3.62 -0.73 -3.73
N LEU A 14 -3.24 0.56 -3.69
CA LEU A 14 -3.89 1.51 -2.79
C LEU A 14 -5.39 1.62 -3.05
N ASP A 15 -5.83 1.44 -4.29
CA ASP A 15 -7.24 1.53 -4.67
C ASP A 15 -8.10 0.40 -4.08
N ASP A 16 -7.49 -0.75 -3.78
CA ASP A 16 -8.15 -1.94 -3.24
C ASP A 16 -8.46 -1.82 -1.74
N LEU A 17 -7.92 -0.80 -1.06
CA LEU A 17 -8.18 -0.60 0.36
C LEU A 17 -9.65 -0.18 0.58
N PRO A 18 -10.41 -0.89 1.43
CA PRO A 18 -11.82 -0.61 1.62
C PRO A 18 -12.06 0.69 2.40
N GLN A 19 -11.10 1.14 3.20
CA GLN A 19 -11.20 2.38 3.97
C GLN A 19 -10.81 3.60 3.10
N PRO A 20 -11.76 4.48 2.73
CA PRO A 20 -11.48 5.61 1.84
C PRO A 20 -10.46 6.61 2.42
N GLU A 21 -10.57 6.93 3.70
CA GLU A 21 -9.63 7.87 4.36
C GLU A 21 -8.18 7.34 4.38
N VAL A 22 -8.00 6.02 4.52
CA VAL A 22 -6.69 5.38 4.50
C VAL A 22 -6.07 5.49 3.10
N ARG A 23 -6.87 5.31 2.04
CA ARG A 23 -6.43 5.49 0.65
C ARG A 23 -5.90 6.89 0.41
N ASP A 24 -6.67 7.90 0.79
CA ASP A 24 -6.30 9.29 0.54
C ASP A 24 -5.03 9.67 1.31
N ARG A 25 -4.89 9.19 2.55
CA ARG A 25 -3.69 9.44 3.35
C ARG A 25 -2.45 8.73 2.79
N LEU A 26 -2.59 7.47 2.35
CA LEU A 26 -1.47 6.73 1.79
C LEU A 26 -1.07 7.24 0.40
N ARG A 27 -2.01 7.64 -0.45
CA ARG A 27 -1.71 8.30 -1.74
C ARG A 27 -0.87 9.56 -1.53
N ARG A 28 -1.27 10.42 -0.58
CA ARG A 28 -0.48 11.60 -0.24
C ARG A 28 0.95 11.25 0.21
N ALA A 29 1.11 10.14 0.95
CA ALA A 29 2.41 9.70 1.43
C ALA A 29 3.35 9.19 0.32
N VAL A 30 2.82 8.68 -0.80
CA VAL A 30 3.64 8.37 -1.99
C VAL A 30 3.90 9.61 -2.85
N ASP A 31 3.00 10.58 -2.87
CA ASP A 31 3.15 11.81 -3.66
C ASP A 31 4.10 12.84 -3.02
N GLU A 32 4.10 12.93 -1.69
CA GLU A 32 4.89 13.90 -0.91
C GLU A 32 5.79 13.19 0.12
N PRO A 33 7.11 13.48 0.16
CA PRO A 33 7.98 12.95 1.20
C PRO A 33 7.49 13.37 2.59
N MET A 34 7.14 12.38 3.42
CA MET A 34 6.69 12.61 4.78
C MET A 34 7.06 11.46 5.70
N ASN A 35 7.19 11.77 6.99
CA ASN A 35 7.42 10.75 8.02
C ASN A 35 6.14 9.96 8.27
N LEU A 36 6.23 8.63 8.19
CA LEU A 36 5.13 7.72 8.49
C LEU A 36 5.41 6.97 9.77
N VAL A 37 4.40 6.90 10.63
CA VAL A 37 4.38 5.97 11.76
C VAL A 37 3.38 4.89 11.41
N VAL A 38 3.87 3.67 11.22
CA VAL A 38 3.04 2.50 10.97
C VAL A 38 3.03 1.67 12.24
N GLN A 39 1.83 1.42 12.76
CA GLN A 39 1.63 0.58 13.94
C GLN A 39 0.58 -0.47 13.59
N GLY A 40 0.89 -1.71 13.94
CA GLY A 40 0.02 -2.88 13.87
C GLY A 40 0.14 -3.66 15.17
#